data_AF-A0A8X8KAJ6-F1
#
_entry.id   AF-A0A8X8KAJ6-F1
#
_cell.length_a   1.000
_cell.length_b   1.000
_cell.length_c   1.000
_cell.angle_alpha   90.00
_cell.angle_beta   90.00
_cell.angle_gamma   90.00
#
_symmetry.space_group_name_H-M   'P 1'
#
loop_
_entity.id
_entity.type
_entity.pdbx_description
1 polymer ?
#
loop_
_entity_poly.entity_id
_entity_poly.type
_entity_poly.pdbx_seq_one_letter_code
_entity_poly.pdbx_strand_id
1 'polypeptide(L)'
;YILHPVWDPLLRALHWWMALAMMAQFTSGATLLALGNDMSDALMGKIDIIHYVGGYAFAAGLVVRIIWLFVGPPTARWRDLLPLTPAQRRIWRETL
;
A
#
# COMPACT_ATOMS: atom_id res chain seq x y z
N TYR A 1 -26.51 17.35 12.25
CA TYR A 1 -25.50 17.08 11.20
C TYR A 1 -25.21 15.60 11.20
N ILE A 2 -25.49 14.89 10.10
CA ILE A 2 -25.06 13.49 9.94
C ILE A 2 -23.60 13.57 9.50
N LEU A 3 -22.68 13.19 10.39
CA LEU A 3 -21.26 13.06 10.04
C LEU A 3 -21.16 11.88 9.07
N HIS A 4 -21.08 12.15 7.77
CA HIS A 4 -20.58 11.16 6.84
C HIS A 4 -19.09 10.97 7.16
N PRO A 5 -18.64 9.76 7.53
CA PRO A 5 -17.22 9.51 7.68
C PRO A 5 -16.59 9.78 6.31
N VAL A 6 -15.85 10.90 6.20
CA VAL A 6 -15.31 11.34 4.93
C VAL A 6 -14.39 10.26 4.37
N TRP A 7 -13.69 9.52 5.25
CA TRP A 7 -12.71 8.49 4.89
C TRP A 7 -13.02 7.15 5.55
N ASP A 8 -13.00 6.10 4.73
CA ASP A 8 -13.13 4.71 5.15
C ASP A 8 -12.00 4.30 6.12
N PRO A 9 -12.33 3.80 7.33
CA PRO A 9 -11.33 3.48 8.35
C PRO A 9 -10.42 2.33 7.93
N LEU A 10 -10.94 1.34 7.20
CA LEU A 10 -10.13 0.22 6.68
C LEU A 10 -9.11 0.72 5.64
N LEU A 11 -9.52 1.58 4.71
CA LEU A 11 -8.63 2.20 3.74
C LEU A 11 -7.49 2.96 4.42
N ARG A 12 -7.78 3.69 5.50
CA ARG A 12 -6.76 4.41 6.28
C ARG A 12 -5.78 3.46 6.94
N ALA A 13 -6.28 2.38 7.55
CA ALA A 13 -5.44 1.35 8.14
C ALA A 13 -4.54 0.68 7.08
N LEU A 14 -5.11 0.31 5.92
CA LEU A 14 -4.37 -0.27 4.81
C LEU A 14 -3.30 0.68 4.26
N HIS A 15 -3.60 1.98 4.16
CA HIS A 15 -2.64 2.98 3.71
C HIS A 15 -1.40 3.03 4.62
N TRP A 16 -1.61 3.17 5.94
CA TRP A 16 -0.50 3.23 6.89
C TRP A 16 0.22 1.89 7.05
N TRP A 17 -0.50 0.77 6.98
CA TRP A 17 0.09 -0.57 6.92
C TRP A 17 1.04 -0.71 5.74
N MET A 18 0.58 -0.37 4.54
CA MET A 18 1.40 -0.44 3.32
C MET A 18 2.59 0.51 3.38
N ALA A 19 2.42 1.72 3.90
CA ALA A 19 3.50 2.69 4.05
C ALA A 19 4.62 2.15 4.97
N LEU A 20 4.25 1.63 6.16
CA LEU A 20 5.21 1.06 7.10
C LEU A 20 5.88 -0.21 6.54
N ALA A 21 5.12 -1.10 5.92
CA ALA A 21 5.66 -2.32 5.33
C ALA A 21 6.60 -2.00 4.14
N MET A 22 6.27 -0.99 3.32
CA MET A 22 7.14 -0.50 2.25
C MET A 22 8.45 0.08 2.83
N MET A 23 8.39 0.87 3.90
CA MET A 23 9.59 1.39 4.55
C MET A 23 10.48 0.26 5.07
N ALA A 24 9.89 -0.74 5.73
CA ALA A 24 10.64 -1.92 6.21
C ALA A 24 11.24 -2.73 5.06
N GLN A 25 10.54 -2.86 3.93
CA GLN A 25 11.05 -3.53 2.74
C GLN A 25 12.19 -2.78 2.09
N PHE A 26 12.02 -1.47 1.90
CA PHE A 26 13.06 -0.64 1.32
C PHE A 26 14.34 -0.68 2.15
N THR A 27 14.24 -0.52 3.47
CA THR A 27 15.42 -0.53 4.34
C THR A 27 16.08 -1.91 4.39
N SER A 28 15.32 -2.98 4.66
CA SER A 28 15.89 -4.35 4.71
C SER A 28 16.50 -4.78 3.38
N GLY A 29 15.80 -4.54 2.25
CA GLY A 29 16.28 -4.87 0.93
C GLY A 29 17.52 -4.07 0.53
N ALA A 30 17.53 -2.76 0.80
CA ALA A 30 18.70 -1.93 0.54
C ALA A 30 19.92 -2.34 1.39
N THR A 31 19.70 -2.70 2.66
CA THR A 31 20.78 -3.19 3.54
C THR A 31 21.35 -4.52 3.04
N LEU A 32 20.50 -5.49 2.69
CA LEU A 32 20.95 -6.76 2.14
C LEU A 32 21.73 -6.56 0.83
N LEU A 33 21.26 -5.68 -0.05
CA LEU A 33 21.92 -5.39 -1.32
C LEU A 33 23.28 -4.69 -1.13
N ALA A 34 23.35 -3.70 -0.23
CA ALA A 34 24.55 -2.87 -0.07
C ALA A 34 25.61 -3.51 0.83
N LEU A 35 25.21 -4.24 1.87
CA LEU A 35 26.10 -4.70 2.94
C LEU A 35 26.14 -6.23 3.09
N GLY A 36 25.36 -6.99 2.31
CA GLY A 36 25.18 -8.43 2.50
C GLY A 36 26.49 -9.23 2.56
N ASN A 37 27.48 -8.86 1.74
CA ASN A 37 28.78 -9.55 1.70
C ASN A 37 29.68 -9.26 2.91
N ASP A 38 29.46 -8.12 3.59
CA ASP A 38 30.28 -7.67 4.72
C ASP A 38 29.64 -8.00 6.08
N MET A 39 28.43 -8.57 6.06
CA MET A 39 27.67 -8.92 7.25
C MET A 39 27.97 -10.35 7.71
N SER A 40 27.92 -10.56 9.03
CA SER A 40 27.90 -11.93 9.58
C SER A 40 26.61 -12.65 9.18
N ASP A 41 26.70 -13.97 8.97
CA ASP A 41 25.55 -14.84 8.66
C ASP A 41 24.39 -14.67 9.65
N ALA A 42 24.71 -14.52 10.94
CA ALA A 42 23.72 -14.32 11.99
C ALA A 42 22.96 -12.99 11.86
N LEU A 43 23.63 -11.91 11.43
CA LEU A 43 22.96 -10.63 11.18
C LEU A 43 22.17 -10.69 9.86
N MET A 44 22.74 -11.29 8.81
CA MET A 44 22.08 -11.47 7.52
C MET A 44 20.77 -12.24 7.68
N GLY A 45 20.79 -13.37 8.39
CA GLY A 45 19.58 -14.16 8.63
C GLY A 45 18.48 -13.38 9.37
N LYS A 46 18.83 -12.48 10.31
CA LYS A 46 17.83 -11.64 10.99
C LYS A 46 17.17 -10.64 10.04
N ILE A 47 17.97 -9.98 9.19
CA ILE A 47 17.44 -9.01 8.22
C ILE A 47 16.62 -9.72 7.14
N ASP A 48 17.08 -10.89 6.69
CA ASP A 48 16.36 -11.71 5.71
C ASP A 48 14.98 -12.14 6.23
N ILE A 49 14.88 -12.56 7.51
CA ILE A 49 13.59 -12.85 8.15
C ILE A 49 12.65 -11.64 8.14
N ILE A 50 13.15 -10.47 8.51
CA ILE A 50 12.37 -9.23 8.46
C ILE A 50 11.93 -8.94 7.01
N HIS A 51 12.81 -9.18 6.04
CA HIS A 51 12.54 -8.94 4.63
C HIS A 51 11.46 -9.87 4.10
N TYR A 52 11.59 -11.19 4.19
CA TYR A 52 10.60 -12.08 3.58
C TYR A 52 9.25 -12.05 4.34
N VAL A 53 9.25 -11.97 5.67
CA VAL A 53 7.99 -11.85 6.45
C VAL A 53 7.32 -10.51 6.15
N GLY A 54 8.10 -9.43 6.13
CA GLY A 54 7.62 -8.10 5.76
C GLY A 54 7.07 -8.06 4.33
N GLY A 55 7.68 -8.80 3.40
CA GLY A 55 7.21 -8.96 2.03
C GLY A 55 5.83 -9.62 1.96
N TYR A 56 5.61 -10.72 2.69
CA TYR A 56 4.29 -11.36 2.78
C TYR A 56 3.25 -10.45 3.43
N ALA A 57 3.62 -9.71 4.48
CA ALA A 57 2.76 -8.74 5.13
C ALA A 57 2.36 -7.58 4.18
N PHE A 58 3.31 -7.06 3.40
CA PHE A 58 3.04 -6.06 2.36
C PHE A 58 2.12 -6.62 1.27
N ALA A 59 2.41 -7.82 0.75
CA ALA A 59 1.61 -8.48 -0.28
C ALA A 59 0.16 -8.72 0.17
N ALA A 60 -0.05 -9.20 1.41
CA ALA A 60 -1.38 -9.38 1.97
C ALA A 60 -2.15 -8.05 2.04
N GLY A 61 -1.52 -6.98 2.54
CA GLY A 61 -2.11 -5.65 2.58
C GLY A 61 -2.47 -5.12 1.19
N LEU A 62 -1.59 -5.33 0.21
CA LEU A 62 -1.82 -4.95 -1.18
C LEU A 62 -2.99 -5.72 -1.80
N VAL A 63 -3.10 -7.02 -1.57
CA VAL A 63 -4.23 -7.84 -2.05
C VAL A 63 -5.55 -7.33 -1.47
N VAL A 64 -5.61 -7.09 -0.16
CA VAL A 64 -6.80 -6.52 0.49
C VAL A 64 -7.12 -5.16 -0.12
N ARG A 65 -6.11 -4.31 -0.35
CA ARG A 65 -6.31 -2.99 -0.97
C ARG A 65 -6.88 -3.09 -2.38
N ILE A 66 -6.38 -4.02 -3.20
CA ILE A 66 -6.87 -4.27 -4.56
C ILE A 66 -8.33 -4.72 -4.52
N ILE A 67 -8.68 -5.67 -3.66
CA ILE A 67 -10.07 -6.10 -3.46
C ILE A 67 -10.95 -4.90 -3.08
N TRP A 68 -10.46 -4.06 -2.15
CA TRP A 68 -11.18 -2.89 -1.66
C TRP A 68 -11.43 -1.80 -2.72
N LEU A 69 -10.63 -1.75 -3.80
CA LEU A 69 -10.88 -0.87 -4.94
C LEU A 69 -12.19 -1.19 -5.67
N PHE A 70 -12.69 -2.42 -5.55
CA PHE A 70 -13.89 -2.89 -6.23
C PHE A 70 -15.09 -2.98 -5.29
N VAL A 71 -14.91 -3.55 -4.10
CA VAL A 71 -16.02 -3.85 -3.18
C VAL A 71 -16.20 -2.82 -2.06
N GLY A 72 -15.22 -1.95 -1.82
CA GLY A 72 -15.26 -0.96 -0.75
C GLY A 72 -16.34 0.12 -0.93
N PRO A 73 -16.52 1.01 0.06
CA PRO A 73 -17.42 2.15 -0.05
C PRO A 73 -16.99 3.09 -1.20
N PRO A 74 -17.88 3.99 -1.69
CA PRO A 74 -17.57 4.89 -2.80
C PRO A 74 -16.24 5.63 -2.66
N THR A 75 -15.91 6.08 -1.44
CA THR A 75 -14.68 6.80 -1.07
C THR A 75 -13.41 5.95 -1.06
N ALA A 76 -13.51 4.64 -1.28
CA ALA A 76 -12.38 3.71 -1.31
C ALA A 76 -12.17 3.01 -2.66
N ARG A 77 -13.09 3.22 -3.60
CA ARG A 77 -13.10 2.58 -4.93
C ARG A 77 -12.12 3.24 -5.89
N TRP A 78 -11.75 2.50 -6.93
CA TRP A 78 -10.87 3.00 -8.00
C TRP A 78 -11.38 4.30 -8.64
N ARG A 79 -12.70 4.49 -8.73
CA ARG A 79 -13.33 5.68 -9.31
C ARG A 79 -13.08 6.95 -8.51
N ASP A 80 -12.70 6.82 -7.24
CA ASP A 80 -12.42 7.94 -6.34
C ASP A 80 -10.93 8.12 -6.07
N LEU A 81 -10.06 7.36 -6.75
CA LEU A 81 -8.61 7.56 -6.70
C LEU A 81 -8.18 8.87 -7.36
N LEU A 82 -8.87 9.27 -8.43
CA LEU A 82 -8.59 10.51 -9.13
C LEU A 82 -9.55 11.60 -8.64
N PRO A 83 -9.06 12.77 -8.21
CA PRO A 83 -9.88 13.88 -7.74
C PRO A 83 -10.52 14.63 -8.92
N LEU A 84 -11.32 13.93 -9.74
CA LEU A 84 -11.96 14.48 -10.92
C LEU A 84 -13.31 15.10 -10.56
N THR A 85 -13.55 16.32 -11.03
CA THR A 85 -14.88 16.95 -11.02
C THR A 85 -15.83 16.20 -11.97
N PRO A 86 -17.16 16.34 -11.81
CA PRO A 86 -18.13 15.76 -12.74
C PRO A 86 -17.89 16.16 -14.21
N ALA A 87 -17.48 17.41 -14.44
CA ALA A 87 -17.15 17.92 -15.78
C ALA A 87 -15.90 17.23 -16.36
N GLN A 88 -14.84 17.10 -15.56
CA GLN A 88 -13.62 16.38 -15.97
C GLN A 88 -13.90 14.91 -16.27
N ARG A 89 -14.75 14.24 -15.46
CA ARG A 89 -15.15 12.85 -15.72
C ARG A 89 -15.98 12.69 -16.99
N ARG A 90 -16.75 13.71 -17.38
CA ARG A 90 -17.51 13.70 -18.63
C ARG A 90 -16.58 13.76 -19.83
N ILE A 91 -15.67 14.73 -19.85
CA ILE A 91 -14.67 14.89 -20.92
C ILE A 91 -13.86 13.59 -21.08
N TRP A 92 -13.37 13.02 -19.96
CA TRP A 92 -12.61 11.76 -19.99
C TRP A 92 -13.35 10.60 -20.66
N ARG A 93 -14.67 10.51 -20.50
CA ARG A 93 -15.50 9.47 -21.14
C ARG A 93 -15.77 9.74 -22.61
N GLU A 94 -15.70 10.99 -23.05
CA GLU A 94 -15.92 11.39 -24.44
C GLU A 94 -14.62 11.27 -25.27
N THR A 95 -13.45 11.27 -24.63
CA THR A 95 -12.12 11.23 -25.29
C THR A 95 -11.46 9.85 -25.36
N LEU A 96 -11.92 8.86 -24.61
CA LEU A 96 -11.45 7.47 -24.62
C LEU A 96 -12.45 6.58 -25.37
#